data_AF-A0A4W2DTT9-F1
#
_entry.id   AF-A0A4W2DTT9-F1
#
_cell.length_a   1.000
_cell.length_b   1.000
_cell.length_c   1.000
_cell.angle_alpha   90.00
_cell.angle_beta   90.00
_cell.angle_gamma   90.00
#
_symmetry.space_group_name_H-M   'P 1'
#
loop_
_entity.id
_entity.type
_entity.pdbx_description
1 polymer ?
#
loop_
_entity_poly.entity_id
_entity_poly.type
_entity_poly.pdbx_seq_one_letter_code
_entity_poly.pdbx_strand_id
1 'polypeptide(L)'
;MWRGSSAGGSQGAAMEGTGGELGGQGNWGLEDAPGLLARASLPIMPAWPLPLASSALTLLLGALTSLFLWYCYRLGSQDMQALGTGSRAGAVGGRPGGCSEAGRPSPGRSGESGEGPRTEGLMSRRLRAYARRYSWAGMGRVRRAAQGGPSPGGGPGVLGIQRPGLLFLPDLPSAPFVPREAQRHDVELLESSFPAILRDFGAVSWDFSGMTPPPRGWSPPLAPGCYQLLLYQAGRCQPSNCRRCPGAYRALRGLRSFMSANTFGNAGFSVLLPGARLEGRCGPTNARVRCHLGLKIPPGCELVVGGEPQCWAEGHCLLVDDSFLYTVAHNGSPEDGPRVVFIVDLWHPNVAGAERQALDFVFAPDP
;
A
#
# COMPACT_ATOMS: atom_id res chain seq x y z
N MET A 1 -59.61 -11.72 -28.81
CA MET A 1 -60.54 -11.17 -29.82
C MET A 1 -59.74 -10.23 -30.69
N TRP A 2 -59.61 -10.60 -31.97
CA TRP A 2 -59.23 -9.78 -33.15
C TRP A 2 -57.84 -9.11 -33.16
N ARG A 3 -56.91 -9.60 -34.00
CA ARG A 3 -56.75 -9.39 -35.47
C ARG A 3 -56.39 -7.93 -35.78
N GLY A 4 -55.44 -7.62 -36.65
CA GLY A 4 -54.66 -8.39 -37.63
C GLY A 4 -53.87 -7.38 -38.46
N SER A 5 -52.64 -7.72 -38.86
CA SER A 5 -52.31 -8.15 -40.24
C SER A 5 -51.89 -6.95 -41.13
N SER A 6 -50.61 -6.85 -41.49
CA SER A 6 -49.98 -7.42 -42.72
C SER A 6 -49.90 -6.36 -43.82
N ALA A 7 -49.02 -6.34 -44.84
CA ALA A 7 -48.04 -7.25 -45.41
C ALA A 7 -47.02 -6.37 -46.18
N GLY A 8 -45.79 -6.79 -46.45
CA GLY A 8 -45.40 -7.72 -47.53
C GLY A 8 -44.18 -7.09 -48.26
N GLY A 9 -43.31 -7.76 -48.99
CA GLY A 9 -43.04 -9.14 -49.40
C GLY A 9 -41.61 -9.12 -50.03
N SER A 10 -40.79 -10.14 -49.79
CA SER A 10 -40.54 -11.28 -50.69
C SER A 10 -39.75 -10.98 -51.98
N GLN A 11 -38.53 -11.53 -52.04
CA GLN A 11 -37.91 -12.33 -53.14
C GLN A 11 -36.43 -12.57 -52.70
N GLY A 12 -35.83 -13.77 -52.63
CA GLY A 12 -36.15 -15.08 -53.17
C GLY A 12 -35.16 -15.46 -54.28
N ALA A 13 -34.13 -16.26 -53.97
CA ALA A 13 -33.52 -17.23 -54.90
C ALA A 13 -32.43 -18.06 -54.19
N ALA A 14 -32.66 -19.37 -54.13
CA ALA A 14 -31.67 -20.41 -53.88
C ALA A 14 -31.50 -21.23 -55.17
N MET A 15 -30.30 -21.76 -55.43
CA MET A 15 -30.14 -23.01 -56.18
C MET A 15 -28.78 -23.68 -55.91
N GLU A 16 -28.83 -25.01 -55.92
CA GLU A 16 -27.83 -26.04 -55.58
C GLU A 16 -26.67 -26.23 -56.57
N GLY A 17 -25.67 -27.03 -56.15
CA GLY A 17 -24.89 -27.93 -57.02
C GLY A 17 -23.39 -28.05 -56.69
N THR A 18 -22.96 -28.98 -55.81
CA THR A 18 -22.32 -30.29 -56.12
C THR A 18 -20.78 -30.30 -56.31
N GLY A 19 -20.09 -31.05 -55.44
CA GLY A 19 -19.10 -32.10 -55.80
C GLY A 19 -17.61 -31.74 -55.92
N GLY A 20 -16.75 -32.48 -55.20
CA GLY A 20 -15.34 -32.67 -55.56
C GLY A 20 -14.35 -32.84 -54.40
N GLU A 21 -14.09 -34.09 -54.00
CA GLU A 21 -12.91 -34.53 -53.24
C GLU A 21 -11.58 -34.39 -54.03
N LEU A 22 -10.46 -34.54 -53.31
CA LEU A 22 -9.07 -34.97 -53.64
C LEU A 22 -8.10 -34.05 -52.86
N GLY A 23 -7.31 -34.47 -51.87
CA GLY A 23 -6.49 -35.67 -51.78
C GLY A 23 -5.06 -35.32 -52.21
N GLY A 24 -4.11 -35.18 -51.27
CA GLY A 24 -2.72 -34.83 -51.62
C GLY A 24 -1.76 -34.74 -50.43
N GLN A 25 -1.27 -35.90 -49.97
CA GLN A 25 -0.11 -36.09 -49.09
C GLN A 25 1.18 -35.55 -49.74
N GLY A 26 2.08 -35.03 -48.91
CA GLY A 26 3.46 -34.70 -49.28
C GLY A 26 4.41 -35.01 -48.14
N ASN A 27 4.71 -36.29 -47.96
CA ASN A 27 5.75 -36.84 -47.10
C ASN A 27 7.12 -36.68 -47.78
N TRP A 28 8.11 -36.10 -47.11
CA TRP A 28 9.53 -36.24 -47.50
C TRP A 28 10.37 -36.54 -46.26
N GLY A 29 10.65 -37.83 -46.08
CA GLY A 29 11.69 -38.34 -45.20
C GLY A 29 13.01 -38.52 -45.97
N LEU A 30 14.05 -37.88 -45.47
CA LEU A 30 15.35 -38.44 -45.07
C LEU A 30 15.97 -39.58 -45.90
N GLU A 31 17.01 -39.27 -46.70
CA GLU A 31 18.32 -39.97 -46.92
C GLU A 31 19.23 -38.87 -47.53
N ASP A 32 20.40 -38.45 -47.06
CA ASP A 32 21.65 -39.16 -46.71
C ASP A 32 22.48 -38.37 -45.66
N ALA A 33 23.18 -39.09 -44.79
CA ALA A 33 24.31 -38.61 -43.96
C ALA A 33 25.63 -39.20 -44.52
N PRO A 34 26.86 -39.02 -43.97
CA PRO A 34 27.39 -38.08 -42.95
C PRO A 34 28.75 -37.44 -43.38
N GLY A 35 29.35 -36.57 -42.54
CA GLY A 35 30.83 -36.45 -42.52
C GLY A 35 31.45 -35.06 -42.33
N LEU A 36 31.83 -34.79 -41.09
CA LEU A 36 33.09 -34.14 -40.66
C LEU A 36 33.35 -32.64 -40.96
N LEU A 37 33.18 -31.86 -39.88
CA LEU A 37 34.20 -30.98 -39.30
C LEU A 37 35.09 -30.17 -40.26
N ALA A 38 34.81 -28.88 -40.41
CA ALA A 38 35.78 -27.81 -40.11
C ALA A 38 35.25 -26.41 -40.45
N ARG A 39 35.58 -25.47 -39.55
CA ARG A 39 35.68 -24.01 -39.73
C ARG A 39 34.39 -23.19 -39.81
N ALA A 40 33.95 -22.83 -38.61
CA ALA A 40 33.29 -21.58 -38.31
C ALA A 40 34.01 -20.38 -38.98
N SER A 41 33.24 -19.57 -39.71
CA SER A 41 33.64 -18.23 -40.17
C SER A 41 32.53 -17.26 -39.77
N LEU A 42 32.63 -16.70 -38.56
CA LEU A 42 31.79 -15.59 -38.13
C LEU A 42 32.24 -14.31 -38.85
N PRO A 43 31.31 -13.40 -39.23
CA PRO A 43 31.68 -12.12 -39.81
C PRO A 43 32.39 -11.25 -38.78
N ILE A 44 33.52 -10.71 -39.20
CA ILE A 44 34.39 -9.80 -38.45
C ILE A 44 33.59 -8.58 -38.01
N MET A 45 33.42 -8.42 -36.69
CA MET A 45 32.96 -7.18 -36.06
C MET A 45 34.01 -6.09 -36.27
N PRO A 46 33.64 -4.86 -36.65
CA PRO A 46 34.59 -3.76 -36.68
C PRO A 46 35.04 -3.42 -35.25
N ALA A 47 36.36 -3.46 -35.04
CA ALA A 47 36.99 -3.00 -33.81
C ALA A 47 36.70 -1.52 -33.62
N TRP A 48 36.05 -1.20 -32.50
CA TRP A 48 35.78 0.15 -32.03
C TRP A 48 37.02 0.68 -31.30
N PRO A 49 37.70 1.74 -31.79
CA PRO A 49 38.60 2.49 -30.94
C PRO A 49 37.82 3.65 -30.34
N LEU A 50 37.48 3.60 -29.03
CA LEU A 50 37.28 4.85 -28.30
C LEU A 50 38.64 5.54 -28.21
N PRO A 51 38.80 6.76 -28.72
CA PRO A 51 39.93 7.57 -28.32
C PRO A 51 39.74 7.92 -26.85
N LEU A 52 40.78 7.59 -26.07
CA LEU A 52 41.22 8.25 -24.84
C LEU A 52 40.18 9.19 -24.20
N ALA A 53 39.61 8.72 -23.08
CA ALA A 53 38.80 9.51 -22.18
C ALA A 53 39.36 10.94 -22.07
N SER A 54 38.56 11.92 -22.48
CA SER A 54 38.88 13.34 -22.31
C SER A 54 39.37 13.56 -20.88
N SER A 55 40.51 14.22 -20.72
CA SER A 55 41.11 14.53 -19.41
C SER A 55 40.10 15.18 -18.45
N ALA A 56 39.10 15.88 -19.00
CA ALA A 56 37.98 16.43 -18.26
C ALA A 56 37.05 15.37 -17.62
N LEU A 57 36.79 14.26 -18.31
CA LEU A 57 35.94 13.17 -17.80
C LEU A 57 36.64 12.42 -16.67
N THR A 58 37.95 12.18 -16.79
CA THR A 58 38.74 11.56 -15.71
C THR A 58 38.82 12.45 -14.48
N LEU A 59 38.94 13.77 -14.65
CA LEU A 59 38.91 14.72 -13.54
C LEU A 59 37.54 14.79 -12.87
N LEU A 60 36.46 14.76 -13.66
CA LEU A 60 35.09 14.74 -13.14
C LEU A 60 34.81 13.47 -12.33
N LEU A 61 35.20 12.30 -12.87
CA LEU A 61 35.03 11.03 -12.17
C LEU A 61 35.87 10.99 -10.89
N GLY A 62 37.11 11.50 -10.96
CA GLY A 62 37.98 11.67 -9.79
C GLY A 62 37.32 12.53 -8.70
N ALA A 63 36.83 13.72 -9.05
CA ALA A 63 36.15 14.61 -8.12
C ALA A 63 34.89 13.98 -7.49
N LEU A 64 34.08 13.27 -8.28
CA LEU A 64 32.89 12.57 -7.79
C LEU A 64 33.25 11.43 -6.82
N THR A 65 34.29 10.66 -7.12
CA THR A 65 34.76 9.60 -6.22
C THR A 65 35.35 10.16 -4.92
N SER A 66 36.10 11.26 -4.98
CA SER A 66 36.60 11.94 -3.78
C SER A 66 35.47 12.51 -2.92
N LEU A 67 34.44 13.12 -3.52
CA LEU A 67 33.24 13.58 -2.81
C LEU A 67 32.47 12.43 -2.16
N PHE A 68 32.35 11.30 -2.86
CA PHE A 68 31.70 10.10 -2.33
C PHE A 68 32.48 9.53 -1.14
N LEU A 69 33.80 9.39 -1.25
CA LEU A 69 34.65 8.91 -0.15
C LEU A 69 34.64 9.88 1.04
N TRP A 70 34.64 11.19 0.79
CA TRP A 70 34.50 12.20 1.84
C TRP A 70 33.14 12.11 2.54
N TYR A 71 32.05 11.92 1.78
CA TYR A 71 30.71 11.70 2.32
C TYR A 71 30.64 10.43 3.18
N CYS A 72 31.20 9.31 2.70
CA CYS A 72 31.30 8.06 3.46
C CYS A 72 32.12 8.20 4.74
N TYR A 73 33.26 8.88 4.68
CA TYR A 73 34.09 9.18 5.85
C TYR A 73 33.34 10.04 6.87
N ARG A 74 32.63 11.08 6.42
CA ARG A 74 31.86 11.96 7.29
C ARG A 74 30.72 11.20 7.98
N LEU A 75 29.97 10.38 7.25
CA LEU A 75 28.94 9.52 7.84
C LEU A 75 29.52 8.58 8.91
N GLY A 76 30.63 7.90 8.60
CA GLY A 76 31.28 6.98 9.56
C GLY A 76 31.86 7.68 10.79
N SER A 77 32.31 8.93 10.65
CA SER A 77 32.84 9.73 11.77
C SER A 77 31.78 10.17 12.78
N GLN A 78 30.53 10.37 12.35
CA GLN A 78 29.42 10.75 13.24
C GLN A 78 28.94 9.58 14.11
N ASP A 79 29.07 8.34 13.63
CA ASP A 79 28.73 7.14 14.42
C ASP A 79 29.76 6.85 15.53
N MET A 80 31.04 7.21 15.36
CA MET A 80 32.06 7.01 16.41
C MET A 80 31.98 8.04 17.54
N GLN A 81 31.47 9.25 17.30
CA GLN A 81 31.31 10.27 18.36
C GLN A 81 30.12 9.96 19.30
N ALA A 82 29.16 9.12 18.88
CA ALA A 82 28.02 8.71 19.71
C ALA A 82 28.36 7.57 20.71
N LEU A 83 29.49 6.89 20.54
CA LEU A 83 29.91 5.76 21.38
C LEU A 83 30.98 6.11 22.44
N GLY A 84 31.46 7.37 22.47
CA GLY A 84 32.60 7.78 23.30
C GLY A 84 32.28 8.48 24.64
N THR A 85 31.03 8.82 24.94
CA THR A 85 30.69 9.58 26.16
C THR A 85 29.62 8.86 26.99
N GLY A 86 30.06 7.97 27.88
CA GLY A 86 29.15 7.28 28.77
C GLY A 86 29.82 6.30 29.73
N SER A 87 30.88 6.71 30.43
CA SER A 87 31.35 5.96 31.60
C SER A 87 31.93 6.89 32.66
N ARG A 88 31.13 7.18 33.68
CA ARG A 88 31.59 7.38 35.06
C ARG A 88 30.43 7.18 36.04
N ALA A 89 30.60 6.14 36.84
CA ALA A 89 29.75 5.76 37.95
C ALA A 89 29.89 6.71 39.15
N GLY A 90 28.83 6.80 39.96
CA GLY A 90 28.84 7.41 41.29
C GLY A 90 27.65 6.87 42.09
N ALA A 91 27.95 6.02 43.07
CA ALA A 91 26.99 5.36 43.96
C ALA A 91 26.87 6.09 45.32
N VAL A 92 25.90 5.63 46.13
CA VAL A 92 25.72 5.83 47.60
C VAL A 92 25.07 7.18 47.98
N GLY A 93 24.10 7.31 48.90
CA GLY A 93 23.39 6.43 49.85
C GLY A 93 22.62 7.30 50.87
N GLY A 94 21.68 6.70 51.63
CA GLY A 94 21.24 7.23 52.94
C GLY A 94 19.95 8.09 53.02
N ARG A 95 18.86 7.48 53.52
CA ARG A 95 17.85 8.11 54.41
C ARG A 95 18.45 8.24 55.83
N PRO A 96 17.86 8.91 56.86
CA PRO A 96 16.41 9.15 57.07
C PRO A 96 15.99 10.46 57.81
N GLY A 97 14.66 10.66 57.96
CA GLY A 97 14.07 11.23 59.18
C GLY A 97 13.34 12.57 59.07
N GLY A 98 12.12 12.66 59.63
CA GLY A 98 11.47 13.91 60.01
C GLY A 98 9.94 13.96 59.78
N CYS A 99 9.17 13.61 60.81
CA CYS A 99 7.72 13.88 60.93
C CYS A 99 7.45 15.28 61.52
N SER A 100 6.15 15.65 61.51
CA SER A 100 5.45 16.80 62.15
C SER A 100 5.10 17.92 61.17
N GLU A 101 3.93 18.56 61.17
CA GLU A 101 2.69 18.45 61.95
C GLU A 101 1.57 19.22 61.20
N ALA A 102 0.31 19.05 61.62
CA ALA A 102 -0.88 19.53 60.96
C ALA A 102 -1.15 21.05 61.09
N GLY A 103 -1.80 21.64 60.07
CA GLY A 103 -2.39 22.97 60.11
C GLY A 103 -3.61 23.08 59.18
N ARG A 104 -4.77 23.44 59.74
CA ARG A 104 -6.12 23.46 59.13
C ARG A 104 -6.33 24.60 58.09
N PRO A 105 -7.42 24.54 57.28
CA PRO A 105 -7.57 25.28 56.03
C PRO A 105 -8.37 26.59 56.16
N SER A 106 -8.18 27.51 55.21
CA SER A 106 -9.14 28.58 54.87
C SER A 106 -8.88 29.15 53.46
N PRO A 107 -9.89 29.78 52.81
CA PRO A 107 -10.18 29.54 51.40
C PRO A 107 -9.79 30.68 50.45
N GLY A 108 -9.65 30.32 49.17
CA GLY A 108 -9.98 31.19 48.05
C GLY A 108 -8.84 32.05 47.49
N ARG A 109 -8.26 31.59 46.38
CA ARG A 109 -7.98 32.46 45.23
C ARG A 109 -7.81 31.65 43.95
N SER A 110 -8.75 31.91 43.02
CA SER A 110 -8.65 31.83 41.57
C SER A 110 -7.57 30.91 40.99
N GLY A 111 -8.01 29.78 40.43
CA GLY A 111 -7.16 28.85 39.71
C GLY A 111 -6.52 29.50 38.48
N GLU A 112 -5.25 29.89 38.64
CA GLU A 112 -4.29 29.75 37.56
C GLU A 112 -4.06 28.24 37.40
N SER A 113 -4.68 27.68 36.37
CA SER A 113 -4.31 26.35 35.88
C SER A 113 -2.91 26.48 35.29
N GLY A 114 -1.91 26.30 36.16
CA GLY A 114 -0.55 26.00 35.74
C GLY A 114 -0.59 24.78 34.85
N GLU A 115 -0.50 25.00 33.53
CA GLU A 115 -0.11 23.97 32.60
C GLU A 115 1.29 23.51 33.03
N GLY A 116 1.33 22.41 33.78
CA GLY A 116 2.53 21.59 33.87
C GLY A 116 3.02 21.27 32.44
N PRO A 117 4.33 21.05 32.24
CA PRO A 117 4.90 20.89 30.91
C PRO A 117 4.16 19.75 30.20
N ARG A 118 3.30 20.09 29.24
CA ARG A 118 2.60 19.11 28.40
C ARG A 118 3.67 18.23 27.79
N THR A 119 3.71 16.96 28.20
CA THR A 119 4.63 15.98 27.63
C THR A 119 4.40 15.98 26.12
N GLU A 120 5.37 16.47 25.37
CA GLU A 120 5.25 16.65 23.92
C GLU A 120 4.93 15.29 23.30
N GLY A 121 3.76 15.18 22.64
CA GLY A 121 3.35 13.94 21.97
C GLY A 121 4.40 13.47 20.97
N LEU A 122 4.54 12.15 20.80
CA LEU A 122 5.54 11.52 19.92
C LEU A 122 5.52 12.11 18.50
N MET A 123 4.32 12.35 17.97
CA MET A 123 4.09 12.95 16.66
C MET A 123 4.72 14.35 16.56
N SER A 124 4.43 15.23 17.51
CA SER A 124 4.99 16.59 17.58
C SER A 124 6.51 16.58 17.68
N ARG A 125 7.07 15.68 18.49
CA ARG A 125 8.54 15.52 18.62
C ARG A 125 9.18 15.09 17.30
N ARG A 126 8.63 14.06 16.64
CA ARG A 126 9.14 13.60 15.33
C ARG A 126 8.98 14.67 14.25
N LEU A 127 7.87 15.41 14.25
CA LEU A 127 7.62 16.50 13.31
C LEU A 127 8.62 17.66 13.48
N ARG A 128 8.94 18.02 14.72
CA ARG A 128 9.97 19.03 15.03
C ARG A 128 11.36 18.57 14.58
N ALA A 129 11.68 17.28 14.76
CA ALA A 129 12.94 16.72 14.26
C ALA A 129 13.02 16.78 12.73
N TYR A 130 11.93 16.47 12.01
CA TYR A 130 11.85 16.65 10.56
C TYR A 130 12.11 18.11 10.17
N ALA A 131 11.39 19.06 10.78
CA ALA A 131 11.48 20.46 10.39
C ALA A 131 12.85 21.09 10.68
N ARG A 132 13.56 20.62 11.73
CA ARG A 132 14.96 21.00 12.00
C ARG A 132 15.93 20.54 10.91
N ARG A 133 15.67 19.36 10.32
CA ARG A 133 16.51 18.77 9.28
C ARG A 133 16.20 19.29 7.88
N TYR A 134 14.94 19.62 7.62
CA TYR A 134 14.44 20.01 6.31
C TYR A 134 13.84 21.42 6.35
N SER A 135 12.52 21.55 6.46
CA SER A 135 11.83 22.84 6.52
C SER A 135 10.40 22.67 7.05
N TRP A 136 9.78 23.77 7.46
CA TRP A 136 8.34 23.85 7.73
C TRP A 136 7.49 24.15 6.48
N ALA A 137 8.13 24.49 5.35
CA ALA A 137 7.44 24.91 4.14
C ALA A 137 6.48 23.83 3.61
N GLY A 138 5.24 24.20 3.31
CA GLY A 138 4.23 23.28 2.78
C GLY A 138 3.60 22.31 3.80
N MET A 139 3.90 22.43 5.09
CA MET A 139 3.44 21.49 6.14
C MET A 139 2.30 22.02 7.02
N GLY A 140 1.55 23.01 6.53
CA GLY A 140 0.55 23.73 7.33
C GLY A 140 -0.49 22.81 7.97
N ARG A 141 -1.03 21.85 7.21
CA ARG A 141 -2.06 20.90 7.69
C ARG A 141 -1.48 19.87 8.64
N VAL A 142 -0.31 19.31 8.34
CA VAL A 142 0.40 18.36 9.21
C VAL A 142 0.72 18.99 10.57
N ARG A 143 1.13 20.26 10.59
CA ARG A 143 1.38 21.00 11.83
C ARG A 143 0.10 21.22 12.63
N ARG A 144 -1.01 21.57 11.98
CA ARG A 144 -2.32 21.68 12.66
C ARG A 144 -2.78 20.35 13.23
N ALA A 145 -2.60 19.26 12.49
CA ALA A 145 -2.89 17.90 12.95
C ALA A 145 -2.05 17.52 14.20
N ALA A 146 -0.77 17.88 14.22
CA ALA A 146 0.13 17.64 15.34
C ALA A 146 -0.26 18.37 16.63
N GLN A 147 -0.77 19.59 16.49
CA GLN A 147 -1.10 20.46 17.61
C GLN A 147 -2.42 20.07 18.30
N GLY A 148 -3.11 19.03 17.81
CA GLY A 148 -4.43 18.64 18.31
C GLY A 148 -5.45 19.76 18.16
N GLY A 149 -5.26 20.62 17.15
CA GLY A 149 -6.12 21.79 16.94
C GLY A 149 -7.58 21.35 16.82
N PRO A 150 -8.54 22.10 17.38
CA PRO A 150 -9.94 21.85 17.12
C PRO A 150 -10.13 21.86 15.60
N SER A 151 -10.79 20.83 15.05
CA SER A 151 -11.29 20.88 13.69
C SER A 151 -11.91 22.27 13.48
N PRO A 152 -11.53 23.04 12.43
CA PRO A 152 -12.17 24.31 12.14
C PRO A 152 -13.62 24.01 11.73
N GLY A 153 -14.49 23.94 12.73
CA GLY A 153 -15.80 23.30 12.68
C GLY A 153 -16.28 22.92 14.08
N GLY A 154 -16.13 23.84 15.04
CA GLY A 154 -16.67 23.69 16.38
C GLY A 154 -18.19 23.84 16.38
N GLY A 155 -18.88 22.71 16.30
CA GLY A 155 -20.29 22.54 16.66
C GLY A 155 -20.53 21.06 17.01
N PRO A 156 -21.45 20.73 17.93
CA PRO A 156 -21.89 19.35 18.13
C PRO A 156 -22.74 18.94 16.91
N GLY A 157 -22.05 18.56 15.83
CA GLY A 157 -22.64 18.20 14.56
C GLY A 157 -21.57 18.26 13.47
N VAL A 158 -21.33 17.14 12.78
CA VAL A 158 -20.36 16.95 11.67
C VAL A 158 -18.91 16.58 12.07
N LEU A 159 -18.73 15.58 12.94
CA LEU A 159 -17.76 14.49 12.69
C LEU A 159 -18.53 13.17 12.60
N GLY A 160 -19.49 13.18 11.66
CA GLY A 160 -20.32 12.03 11.33
C GLY A 160 -19.43 10.95 10.75
N ILE A 161 -19.48 9.75 11.35
CA ILE A 161 -18.95 8.47 10.85
C ILE A 161 -17.46 8.37 10.45
N GLN A 162 -16.72 9.44 10.19
CA GLN A 162 -15.28 9.44 9.89
C GLN A 162 -14.45 9.72 11.13
N ARG A 163 -13.71 8.72 11.62
CA ARG A 163 -12.99 8.78 12.90
C ARG A 163 -11.68 7.99 12.84
N PRO A 164 -10.65 8.51 12.15
CA PRO A 164 -9.38 7.80 12.09
C PRO A 164 -8.74 7.65 13.47
N GLY A 165 -8.16 6.48 13.73
CA GLY A 165 -7.64 6.13 15.05
C GLY A 165 -6.33 6.81 15.45
N LEU A 166 -5.53 7.31 14.50
CA LEU A 166 -4.17 7.81 14.77
C LEU A 166 -3.91 9.23 14.24
N LEU A 167 -4.33 9.55 13.02
CA LEU A 167 -4.06 10.85 12.40
C LEU A 167 -5.23 11.33 11.55
N PHE A 168 -5.79 12.48 11.88
CA PHE A 168 -6.67 13.24 11.01
C PHE A 168 -5.92 14.43 10.41
N LEU A 169 -5.72 14.45 9.09
CA LEU A 169 -5.17 15.61 8.38
C LEU A 169 -6.32 16.56 8.02
N PRO A 170 -6.34 17.79 8.54
CA PRO A 170 -7.44 18.74 8.30
C PRO A 170 -7.48 19.17 6.83
N ASP A 171 -8.63 19.69 6.38
CA ASP A 171 -8.82 20.30 5.07
C ASP A 171 -8.49 19.38 3.87
N LEU A 172 -8.54 18.06 4.06
CA LEU A 172 -8.62 17.12 2.95
C LEU A 172 -10.08 17.01 2.49
N PRO A 173 -10.35 17.07 1.17
CA PRO A 173 -11.65 16.65 0.64
C PRO A 173 -11.95 15.23 1.08
N SER A 174 -13.14 15.02 1.65
CA SER A 174 -13.52 13.76 2.29
C SER A 174 -14.74 13.18 1.61
N ALA A 175 -14.63 11.92 1.17
CA ALA A 175 -15.71 11.14 0.59
C ALA A 175 -15.45 9.66 0.87
N PRO A 176 -16.48 8.83 1.17
CA PRO A 176 -16.32 7.39 1.41
C PRO A 176 -15.60 6.66 0.26
N PHE A 177 -15.88 7.09 -0.98
CA PHE A 177 -15.27 6.56 -2.19
C PHE A 177 -14.57 7.65 -2.98
N VAL A 178 -13.36 7.36 -3.43
CA VAL A 178 -12.57 8.29 -4.24
C VAL A 178 -12.76 7.95 -5.72
N PRO A 179 -13.02 8.93 -6.60
CA PRO A 179 -13.12 8.69 -8.04
C PRO A 179 -11.84 8.08 -8.61
N ARG A 180 -12.00 7.11 -9.52
CA ARG A 180 -10.91 6.44 -10.25
C ARG A 180 -9.91 7.42 -10.84
N GLU A 181 -10.42 8.51 -11.41
CA GLU A 181 -9.70 9.56 -12.11
C GLU A 181 -8.64 10.22 -11.23
N ALA A 182 -8.88 10.31 -9.91
CA ALA A 182 -7.96 10.91 -8.96
C ALA A 182 -6.68 10.09 -8.75
N GLN A 183 -6.70 8.80 -9.09
CA GLN A 183 -5.55 7.87 -8.97
C GLN A 183 -5.38 7.04 -10.25
N ARG A 184 -5.70 7.62 -11.42
CA ARG A 184 -5.76 6.93 -12.72
C ARG A 184 -4.59 6.00 -12.99
N HIS A 185 -3.36 6.48 -12.83
CA HIS A 185 -2.15 5.70 -13.14
C HIS A 185 -2.04 4.43 -12.30
N ASP A 186 -2.24 4.54 -10.98
CA ASP A 186 -2.11 3.43 -10.05
C ASP A 186 -3.24 2.41 -10.26
N VAL A 187 -4.46 2.89 -10.56
CA VAL A 187 -5.60 2.04 -10.92
C VAL A 187 -5.34 1.27 -12.20
N GLU A 188 -4.98 1.94 -13.29
CA GLU A 188 -4.71 1.30 -14.60
C GLU A 188 -3.57 0.28 -14.51
N LEU A 189 -2.54 0.56 -13.70
CA LEU A 189 -1.44 -0.38 -13.46
C LEU A 189 -1.92 -1.63 -12.70
N LEU A 190 -2.75 -1.47 -11.67
CA LEU A 190 -3.28 -2.60 -10.89
C LEU A 190 -4.23 -3.46 -11.73
N GLU A 191 -5.17 -2.83 -12.45
CA GLU A 191 -6.12 -3.53 -13.31
C GLU A 191 -5.41 -4.28 -14.44
N SER A 192 -4.42 -3.66 -15.12
CA SER A 192 -3.62 -4.36 -16.14
C SER A 192 -2.74 -5.48 -15.57
N SER A 193 -2.37 -5.40 -14.29
CA SER A 193 -1.62 -6.44 -13.58
C SER A 193 -2.50 -7.57 -13.02
N PHE A 194 -3.82 -7.48 -13.15
CA PHE A 194 -4.79 -8.43 -12.60
C PHE A 194 -4.44 -9.91 -12.88
N PRO A 195 -4.14 -10.34 -14.12
CA PRO A 195 -3.83 -11.76 -14.39
C PRO A 195 -2.60 -12.25 -13.63
N ALA A 196 -1.60 -11.37 -13.44
CA ALA A 196 -0.39 -11.72 -12.71
C ALA A 196 -0.64 -11.81 -11.21
N ILE A 197 -1.43 -10.89 -10.65
CA ILE A 197 -1.80 -10.86 -9.23
C ILE A 197 -2.69 -12.07 -8.88
N LEU A 198 -3.64 -12.42 -9.76
CA LEU A 198 -4.52 -13.58 -9.57
C LEU A 198 -3.74 -14.91 -9.60
N ARG A 199 -2.79 -15.06 -10.53
CA ARG A 199 -1.91 -16.24 -10.58
C ARG A 199 -1.08 -16.39 -9.31
N ASP A 200 -0.52 -15.29 -8.81
CA ASP A 200 0.24 -15.28 -7.56
C ASP A 200 -0.63 -15.66 -6.36
N PHE A 201 -1.88 -15.17 -6.31
CA PHE A 201 -2.84 -15.62 -5.31
C PHE A 201 -3.03 -17.14 -5.35
N GLY A 202 -3.17 -17.72 -6.54
CA GLY A 202 -3.25 -19.18 -6.72
C GLY A 202 -2.08 -19.95 -6.10
N ALA A 203 -0.87 -19.39 -6.13
CA ALA A 203 0.33 -20.00 -5.54
C ALA A 203 0.41 -19.91 -4.00
N VAL A 204 -0.35 -19.00 -3.39
CA VAL A 204 -0.39 -18.82 -1.93
C VAL A 204 -1.73 -19.16 -1.29
N SER A 205 -2.74 -19.45 -2.12
CA SER A 205 -4.04 -19.96 -1.72
C SER A 205 -3.89 -21.32 -1.08
N TRP A 206 -4.80 -21.61 -0.16
CA TRP A 206 -4.85 -22.86 0.60
C TRP A 206 -6.31 -23.15 0.95
N ASP A 207 -6.56 -24.30 1.54
CA ASP A 207 -7.89 -24.60 2.08
C ASP A 207 -8.12 -23.78 3.36
N PHE A 208 -8.95 -22.74 3.23
CA PHE A 208 -9.30 -21.86 4.35
C PHE A 208 -10.30 -22.49 5.34
N SER A 209 -10.85 -23.66 5.02
CA SER A 209 -11.85 -24.36 5.87
C SER A 209 -11.22 -25.21 6.97
N GLY A 210 -9.93 -25.55 6.86
CA GLY A 210 -9.32 -26.55 7.73
C GLY A 210 -7.84 -26.32 7.97
N MET A 211 -7.50 -25.40 8.88
CA MET A 211 -6.26 -25.39 9.68
C MET A 211 -6.22 -24.15 10.57
N THR A 212 -5.94 -24.34 11.86
CA THR A 212 -5.52 -23.27 12.78
C THR A 212 -4.23 -23.75 13.46
N PRO A 213 -3.13 -23.00 13.44
CA PRO A 213 -2.94 -21.66 12.87
C PRO A 213 -2.84 -21.65 11.34
N PRO A 214 -2.99 -20.48 10.69
CA PRO A 214 -2.81 -20.33 9.25
C PRO A 214 -1.34 -20.58 8.82
N PRO A 215 -1.06 -20.86 7.53
CA PRO A 215 0.27 -21.18 7.07
C PRO A 215 1.17 -19.97 7.18
N ARG A 216 2.47 -20.24 7.12
CA ARG A 216 3.49 -19.18 7.16
C ARG A 216 3.21 -18.08 6.13
N GLY A 217 3.21 -16.84 6.62
CA GLY A 217 3.00 -15.63 5.82
C GLY A 217 1.58 -15.07 5.85
N TRP A 218 0.61 -15.87 6.30
CA TRP A 218 -0.75 -15.40 6.58
C TRP A 218 -0.83 -14.83 7.99
N SER A 219 -1.46 -13.68 8.13
CA SER A 219 -1.74 -13.06 9.43
C SER A 219 -2.78 -13.87 10.20
N PRO A 220 -2.75 -13.83 11.55
CA PRO A 220 -3.88 -14.27 12.35
C PRO A 220 -5.19 -13.61 11.86
N PRO A 221 -6.32 -14.32 11.91
CA PRO A 221 -7.56 -13.81 11.38
C PRO A 221 -8.00 -12.55 12.13
N LEU A 222 -8.38 -11.52 11.38
CA LEU A 222 -8.86 -10.24 11.95
C LEU A 222 -10.21 -10.39 12.66
N ALA A 223 -10.99 -11.35 12.17
CA ALA A 223 -12.27 -11.83 12.66
C ALA A 223 -12.44 -13.26 12.09
N PRO A 224 -13.35 -14.09 12.62
CA PRO A 224 -13.61 -15.42 12.06
C PRO A 224 -13.84 -15.36 10.54
N GLY A 225 -13.11 -16.18 9.77
CA GLY A 225 -13.19 -16.22 8.31
C GLY A 225 -12.56 -15.04 7.57
N CYS A 226 -11.85 -14.12 8.25
CA CYS A 226 -11.16 -12.99 7.64
C CYS A 226 -9.64 -13.17 7.68
N TYR A 227 -9.00 -13.44 6.54
CA TYR A 227 -7.55 -13.70 6.45
C TYR A 227 -6.83 -12.67 5.58
N GLN A 228 -5.54 -12.45 5.88
CA GLN A 228 -4.69 -11.58 5.07
C GLN A 228 -3.30 -12.18 4.85
N LEU A 229 -2.76 -12.04 3.64
CA LEU A 229 -1.35 -12.30 3.34
C LEU A 229 -0.74 -11.00 2.81
N LEU A 230 0.08 -10.36 3.65
CA LEU A 230 0.65 -9.04 3.35
C LEU A 230 2.03 -9.17 2.70
N LEU A 231 2.20 -8.49 1.57
CA LEU A 231 3.51 -8.25 0.93
C LEU A 231 4.20 -7.04 1.57
N TYR A 232 3.41 -6.06 2.00
CA TYR A 232 3.87 -4.94 2.82
C TYR A 232 2.96 -4.82 4.04
N GLN A 233 3.58 -4.73 5.21
CA GLN A 233 2.89 -4.56 6.48
C GLN A 233 3.49 -3.35 7.20
N ALA A 234 2.67 -2.35 7.49
CA ALA A 234 3.09 -1.09 8.09
C ALA A 234 4.35 -0.50 7.43
N GLY A 235 4.36 -0.44 6.10
CA GLY A 235 5.47 0.10 5.31
C GLY A 235 6.72 -0.78 5.27
N ARG A 236 6.64 -2.03 5.75
CA ARG A 236 7.76 -2.99 5.70
C ARG A 236 7.47 -4.09 4.70
N CYS A 237 8.38 -4.26 3.74
CA CYS A 237 8.36 -5.37 2.80
C CYS A 237 8.49 -6.71 3.55
N GLN A 238 7.66 -7.70 3.18
CA GLN A 238 7.67 -9.06 3.71
C GLN A 238 8.37 -9.97 2.69
N PRO A 239 9.71 -10.20 2.78
CA PRO A 239 10.48 -10.77 1.68
C PRO A 239 10.03 -12.18 1.28
N SER A 240 9.59 -13.00 2.25
CA SER A 240 9.08 -14.34 1.98
C SER A 240 7.80 -14.31 1.14
N ASN A 241 6.90 -13.38 1.43
CA ASN A 241 5.62 -13.24 0.74
C ASN A 241 5.85 -12.63 -0.65
N CYS A 242 6.70 -11.60 -0.77
CA CYS A 242 7.05 -11.01 -2.05
C CYS A 242 7.71 -12.01 -3.02
N ARG A 243 8.56 -12.92 -2.53
CA ARG A 243 9.17 -13.98 -3.36
C ARG A 243 8.15 -14.97 -3.91
N ARG A 244 7.09 -15.27 -3.14
CA ARG A 244 6.00 -16.16 -3.56
C ARG A 244 5.02 -15.48 -4.51
N CYS A 245 4.99 -14.15 -4.52
CA CYS A 245 4.05 -13.33 -5.28
C CYS A 245 4.79 -12.32 -6.19
N PRO A 246 5.57 -12.78 -7.19
CA PRO A 246 6.42 -11.91 -8.00
C PRO A 246 5.65 -10.96 -8.94
N GLY A 247 4.48 -11.35 -9.44
CA GLY A 247 3.60 -10.49 -10.23
C GLY A 247 3.01 -9.35 -9.41
N ALA A 248 2.45 -9.67 -8.24
CA ALA A 248 1.94 -8.67 -7.30
C ALA A 248 3.05 -7.73 -6.80
N TYR A 249 4.23 -8.28 -6.48
CA TYR A 249 5.37 -7.47 -6.08
C TYR A 249 5.82 -6.50 -7.19
N ARG A 250 5.86 -6.94 -8.46
CA ARG A 250 6.18 -6.06 -9.60
C ARG A 250 5.14 -4.95 -9.78
N ALA A 251 3.85 -5.27 -9.64
CA ALA A 251 2.79 -4.26 -9.71
C ALA A 251 2.98 -3.19 -8.64
N LEU A 252 3.22 -3.58 -7.37
CA LEU A 252 3.46 -2.65 -6.27
C LEU A 252 4.65 -1.71 -6.51
N ARG A 253 5.70 -2.19 -7.17
CA ARG A 253 6.90 -1.39 -7.48
C ARG A 253 6.65 -0.32 -8.53
N GLY A 254 5.60 -0.44 -9.34
CA GLY A 254 5.26 0.54 -10.37
C GLY A 254 4.29 1.63 -9.88
N LEU A 255 3.69 1.49 -8.69
CA LEU A 255 2.72 2.45 -8.16
C LEU A 255 3.39 3.75 -7.71
N ARG A 256 2.77 4.89 -8.01
CA ARG A 256 3.27 6.23 -7.69
C ARG A 256 2.86 6.70 -6.30
N SER A 257 1.66 6.31 -5.84
CA SER A 257 1.12 6.75 -4.56
C SER A 257 1.25 5.69 -3.47
N PHE A 258 1.87 4.54 -3.73
CA PHE A 258 1.97 3.46 -2.74
C PHE A 258 2.79 3.85 -1.50
N MET A 259 2.20 3.66 -0.33
CA MET A 259 2.81 3.96 0.97
C MET A 259 3.81 2.86 1.39
N SER A 260 4.89 2.70 0.64
CA SER A 260 5.84 1.60 0.80
C SER A 260 6.84 1.73 1.97
N ALA A 261 6.87 2.87 2.65
CA ALA A 261 7.81 3.18 3.73
C ALA A 261 7.15 3.99 4.86
N ASN A 262 5.86 3.74 5.10
CA ASN A 262 5.04 4.43 6.09
C ASN A 262 4.25 3.41 6.92
N THR A 263 4.11 3.58 8.24
CA THR A 263 3.36 2.66 9.10
C THR A 263 1.87 2.57 8.74
N PHE A 264 1.32 3.55 8.03
CA PHE A 264 -0.04 3.49 7.49
C PHE A 264 -0.14 2.68 6.19
N GLY A 265 0.96 2.19 5.63
CA GLY A 265 0.97 1.47 4.36
C GLY A 265 0.88 -0.04 4.52
N ASN A 266 -0.11 -0.67 3.90
CA ASN A 266 -0.16 -2.12 3.71
C ASN A 266 -0.45 -2.46 2.24
N ALA A 267 0.01 -3.63 1.82
CA ALA A 267 -0.37 -4.21 0.55
C ALA A 267 -0.41 -5.74 0.63
N GLY A 268 -1.41 -6.38 0.04
CA GLY A 268 -1.51 -7.83 0.04
C GLY A 268 -2.89 -8.37 -0.29
N PHE A 269 -3.06 -9.68 -0.13
CA PHE A 269 -4.35 -10.34 -0.34
C PHE A 269 -5.21 -10.25 0.92
N SER A 270 -6.49 -9.96 0.74
CA SER A 270 -7.51 -10.02 1.78
C SER A 270 -8.62 -10.98 1.36
N VAL A 271 -8.81 -12.01 2.18
CA VAL A 271 -9.75 -13.11 1.96
C VAL A 271 -10.86 -13.02 3.00
N LEU A 272 -12.09 -13.19 2.53
CA LEU A 272 -13.31 -13.21 3.34
C LEU A 272 -14.10 -14.46 2.96
N LEU A 273 -14.29 -15.37 3.91
CA LEU A 273 -15.06 -16.61 3.69
C LEU A 273 -16.57 -16.34 3.68
N PRO A 274 -17.37 -17.22 3.06
CA PRO A 274 -18.83 -17.20 3.22
C PRO A 274 -19.24 -17.15 4.70
N GLY A 275 -20.23 -16.31 5.01
CA GLY A 275 -20.72 -16.05 6.37
C GLY A 275 -19.81 -15.15 7.23
N ALA A 276 -18.59 -14.81 6.77
CA ALA A 276 -17.69 -13.95 7.52
C ALA A 276 -18.13 -12.48 7.46
N ARG A 277 -17.96 -11.78 8.58
CA ARG A 277 -18.22 -10.35 8.71
C ARG A 277 -17.07 -9.68 9.45
N LEU A 278 -16.68 -8.51 8.95
CA LEU A 278 -15.80 -7.59 9.64
C LEU A 278 -16.65 -6.45 10.20
N GLU A 279 -16.72 -6.39 11.52
CA GLU A 279 -17.50 -5.38 12.25
C GLU A 279 -17.02 -3.95 12.00
N GLY A 280 -17.91 -3.00 12.26
CA GLY A 280 -17.73 -1.58 11.99
C GLY A 280 -16.45 -1.02 12.59
N ARG A 281 -15.53 -0.56 11.74
CA ARG A 281 -14.26 0.04 12.17
C ARG A 281 -13.85 1.22 11.28
N CYS A 282 -12.92 2.03 11.78
CA CYS A 282 -12.26 3.09 11.02
C CYS A 282 -10.76 2.77 10.91
N GLY A 283 -10.16 3.18 9.81
CA GLY A 283 -8.73 3.12 9.54
C GLY A 283 -7.94 4.08 10.42
N PRO A 284 -6.60 4.04 10.37
CA PRO A 284 -5.75 4.85 11.22
C PRO A 284 -5.67 6.32 10.78
N THR A 285 -5.93 6.63 9.50
CA THR A 285 -5.78 7.99 8.98
C THR A 285 -6.64 8.27 7.75
N ASN A 286 -7.08 9.52 7.57
CA ASN A 286 -7.68 10.02 6.31
C ASN A 286 -6.62 10.47 5.28
N ALA A 287 -5.33 10.42 5.62
CA ALA A 287 -4.24 10.75 4.70
C ALA A 287 -3.97 9.64 3.66
N ARG A 288 -4.69 8.51 3.73
CA ARG A 288 -4.57 7.40 2.79
C ARG A 288 -5.91 7.07 2.15
N VAL A 289 -5.85 6.43 0.99
CA VAL A 289 -6.97 5.79 0.31
C VAL A 289 -6.59 4.33 0.10
N ARG A 290 -7.46 3.41 0.49
CA ARG A 290 -7.27 1.98 0.32
C ARG A 290 -7.87 1.52 -1.00
N CYS A 291 -7.02 1.11 -1.93
CA CYS A 291 -7.43 0.53 -3.20
C CYS A 291 -7.71 -0.97 -3.04
N HIS A 292 -8.89 -1.44 -3.45
CA HIS A 292 -9.27 -2.85 -3.52
C HIS A 292 -9.37 -3.26 -4.99
N LEU A 293 -8.44 -4.09 -5.48
CA LEU A 293 -8.59 -4.77 -6.78
C LEU A 293 -9.35 -6.09 -6.57
N GLY A 294 -10.52 -6.25 -7.19
CA GLY A 294 -11.30 -7.48 -7.14
C GLY A 294 -10.57 -8.65 -7.84
N LEU A 295 -10.31 -9.75 -7.12
CA LEU A 295 -9.67 -10.94 -7.69
C LEU A 295 -10.63 -12.11 -7.90
N LYS A 296 -11.43 -12.42 -6.88
CA LYS A 296 -12.51 -13.41 -6.92
C LYS A 296 -13.69 -12.82 -6.16
N ILE A 297 -14.80 -12.55 -6.83
CA ILE A 297 -15.93 -11.84 -6.23
C ILE A 297 -17.22 -12.66 -6.38
N PRO A 298 -17.49 -13.59 -5.45
CA PRO A 298 -18.75 -14.31 -5.42
C PRO A 298 -19.94 -13.37 -5.12
N PRO A 299 -21.17 -13.80 -5.42
CA PRO A 299 -22.37 -13.05 -5.05
C PRO A 299 -22.50 -12.90 -3.52
N GLY A 300 -23.32 -11.92 -3.10
CA GLY A 300 -23.59 -11.69 -1.68
C GLY A 300 -22.45 -11.04 -0.89
N CYS A 301 -21.43 -10.49 -1.56
CA CYS A 301 -20.37 -9.70 -0.92
C CYS A 301 -20.74 -8.22 -0.86
N GLU A 302 -20.66 -7.63 0.33
CA GLU A 302 -21.05 -6.25 0.58
C GLU A 302 -19.90 -5.48 1.28
N LEU A 303 -19.68 -4.24 0.84
CA LEU A 303 -18.90 -3.23 1.52
C LEU A 303 -19.80 -2.04 1.80
N VAL A 304 -19.86 -1.57 3.04
CA VAL A 304 -20.53 -0.30 3.37
C VAL A 304 -19.50 0.63 3.97
N VAL A 305 -19.33 1.82 3.40
CA VAL A 305 -18.36 2.82 3.86
C VAL A 305 -19.12 4.12 4.04
N GLY A 306 -19.07 4.70 5.24
CA GLY A 306 -19.79 5.94 5.50
C GLY A 306 -21.31 5.84 5.28
N GLY A 307 -21.90 4.64 5.40
CA GLY A 307 -23.32 4.39 5.11
C GLY A 307 -23.64 4.19 3.62
N GLU A 308 -22.65 4.28 2.73
CA GLU A 308 -22.82 4.05 1.30
C GLU A 308 -22.41 2.61 0.94
N PRO A 309 -23.34 1.77 0.45
CA PRO A 309 -23.04 0.40 0.03
C PRO A 309 -22.35 0.37 -1.33
N GLN A 310 -21.43 -0.57 -1.50
CA GLN A 310 -20.73 -0.85 -2.75
C GLN A 310 -20.34 -2.32 -2.86
N CYS A 311 -20.23 -2.81 -4.09
CA CYS A 311 -19.76 -4.12 -4.47
C CYS A 311 -18.41 -4.02 -5.18
N TRP A 312 -17.67 -5.13 -5.16
CA TRP A 312 -16.47 -5.28 -5.98
C TRP A 312 -16.85 -5.84 -7.35
N ALA A 313 -15.96 -5.61 -8.32
CA ALA A 313 -15.98 -6.32 -9.59
C ALA A 313 -14.59 -6.90 -9.86
N GLU A 314 -14.54 -8.11 -10.43
CA GLU A 314 -13.28 -8.75 -10.80
C GLU A 314 -12.54 -7.90 -11.83
N GLY A 315 -11.22 -7.77 -11.66
CA GLY A 315 -10.38 -6.97 -12.55
C GLY A 315 -10.50 -5.45 -12.36
N HIS A 316 -11.36 -4.98 -11.47
CA HIS A 316 -11.60 -3.55 -11.25
C HIS A 316 -11.16 -3.07 -9.87
N CYS A 317 -10.64 -1.85 -9.83
CA CYS A 317 -10.26 -1.19 -8.58
C CYS A 317 -11.42 -0.39 -7.97
N LEU A 318 -11.59 -0.53 -6.66
CA LEU A 318 -12.45 0.31 -5.83
C LEU A 318 -11.57 1.09 -4.84
N LEU A 319 -11.68 2.41 -4.83
CA LEU A 319 -10.88 3.29 -3.97
C LEU A 319 -11.72 3.74 -2.76
N VAL A 320 -11.30 3.31 -1.57
CA VAL A 320 -12.05 3.49 -0.32
C VAL A 320 -11.28 4.42 0.61
N ASP A 321 -11.92 5.48 1.11
CA ASP A 321 -11.41 6.18 2.30
C ASP A 321 -11.82 5.38 3.54
N ASP A 322 -10.91 4.53 4.00
CA ASP A 322 -11.17 3.64 5.12
C ASP A 322 -11.14 4.36 6.48
N SER A 323 -10.91 5.68 6.53
CA SER A 323 -11.06 6.47 7.75
C SER A 323 -12.53 6.72 8.13
N PHE A 324 -13.45 6.52 7.18
CA PHE A 324 -14.88 6.38 7.45
C PHE A 324 -15.18 5.04 8.13
N LEU A 325 -16.25 5.01 8.93
CA LEU A 325 -16.77 3.76 9.46
C LEU A 325 -17.14 2.85 8.30
N TYR A 326 -16.52 1.67 8.26
CA TYR A 326 -16.79 0.68 7.23
C TYR A 326 -17.08 -0.70 7.82
N THR A 327 -17.95 -1.43 7.14
CA THR A 327 -18.25 -2.84 7.38
C THR A 327 -18.03 -3.65 6.11
N VAL A 328 -17.69 -4.92 6.27
CA VAL A 328 -17.53 -5.85 5.14
C VAL A 328 -18.22 -7.15 5.53
N ALA A 329 -19.03 -7.70 4.63
CA ALA A 329 -19.73 -8.96 4.87
C ALA A 329 -19.75 -9.84 3.62
N HIS A 330 -19.74 -11.15 3.84
CA HIS A 330 -20.04 -12.13 2.82
C HIS A 330 -21.30 -12.91 3.23
N ASN A 331 -22.44 -12.49 2.70
CA ASN A 331 -23.75 -13.06 2.97
C ASN A 331 -24.09 -14.23 2.01
N GLY A 332 -23.07 -14.83 1.40
CA GLY A 332 -23.20 -15.94 0.47
C GLY A 332 -23.15 -17.29 1.17
N SER A 333 -23.39 -18.33 0.40
CA SER A 333 -23.39 -19.73 0.81
C SER A 333 -21.97 -20.33 0.80
N PRO A 334 -21.71 -21.43 1.52
CA PRO A 334 -20.39 -22.09 1.50
C PRO A 334 -19.92 -22.49 0.09
N GLU A 335 -20.84 -22.84 -0.81
CA GLU A 335 -20.57 -23.23 -2.20
C GLU A 335 -20.10 -22.07 -3.10
N ASP A 336 -20.39 -20.82 -2.73
CA ASP A 336 -19.94 -19.63 -3.49
C ASP A 336 -18.42 -19.43 -3.41
N GLY A 337 -17.77 -20.01 -2.41
CA GLY A 337 -16.33 -19.87 -2.17
C GLY A 337 -15.94 -18.48 -1.62
N PRO A 338 -14.64 -18.22 -1.43
CA PRO A 338 -14.20 -17.02 -0.73
C PRO A 338 -14.13 -15.77 -1.64
N ARG A 339 -14.43 -14.61 -1.05
CA ARG A 339 -14.15 -13.31 -1.68
C ARG A 339 -12.69 -12.90 -1.47
N VAL A 340 -12.00 -12.64 -2.57
CA VAL A 340 -10.58 -12.28 -2.58
C VAL A 340 -10.39 -10.93 -3.26
N VAL A 341 -9.75 -10.00 -2.56
CA VAL A 341 -9.27 -8.74 -3.18
C VAL A 341 -7.79 -8.55 -2.87
N PHE A 342 -7.10 -7.82 -3.74
CA PHE A 342 -5.77 -7.30 -3.46
C PHE A 342 -5.90 -5.87 -2.94
N ILE A 343 -5.49 -5.64 -1.71
CA ILE A 343 -5.53 -4.31 -1.07
C ILE A 343 -4.18 -3.61 -1.23
N VAL A 344 -4.21 -2.30 -1.47
CA VAL A 344 -3.03 -1.43 -1.46
C VAL A 344 -3.39 -0.09 -0.83
N ASP A 345 -2.64 0.31 0.20
CA ASP A 345 -2.78 1.62 0.84
C ASP A 345 -1.97 2.67 0.05
N LEU A 346 -2.69 3.63 -0.55
CA LEU A 346 -2.14 4.72 -1.36
C LEU A 346 -2.25 6.04 -0.61
N TRP A 347 -1.35 6.98 -0.87
CA TRP A 347 -1.52 8.37 -0.44
C TRP A 347 -2.82 8.95 -0.97
N HIS A 348 -3.59 9.62 -0.11
CA HIS A 348 -4.76 10.36 -0.55
C HIS A 348 -4.33 11.41 -1.60
N PRO A 349 -5.06 11.54 -2.73
CA PRO A 349 -4.61 12.34 -3.89
C PRO A 349 -4.31 13.80 -3.53
N ASN A 350 -5.08 14.34 -2.57
CA ASN A 350 -4.92 15.72 -2.10
C ASN A 350 -3.87 15.90 -0.99
N VAL A 351 -3.05 14.90 -0.66
CA VAL A 351 -1.89 15.06 0.24
C VAL A 351 -0.69 15.53 -0.59
N ALA A 352 -0.18 16.72 -0.26
CA ALA A 352 0.90 17.35 -1.01
C ALA A 352 2.25 16.64 -0.81
N GLY A 353 3.16 16.75 -1.78
CA GLY A 353 4.46 16.06 -1.71
C GLY A 353 5.27 16.36 -0.45
N ALA A 354 5.30 17.62 0.00
CA ALA A 354 5.96 18.02 1.24
C ALA A 354 5.31 17.39 2.49
N GLU A 355 3.99 17.22 2.48
CA GLU A 355 3.26 16.55 3.56
C GLU A 355 3.54 15.05 3.56
N ARG A 356 3.61 14.40 2.39
CA ARG A 356 3.98 12.97 2.28
C ARG A 356 5.36 12.73 2.87
N GLN A 357 6.36 13.53 2.50
CA GLN A 357 7.72 13.42 3.03
C GLN A 357 7.78 13.57 4.56
N ALA A 358 7.06 14.55 5.10
CA ALA A 358 6.98 14.74 6.53
C ALA A 358 6.29 13.57 7.24
N LEU A 359 5.18 13.08 6.69
CA LEU A 359 4.44 11.96 7.25
C LEU A 359 5.23 10.65 7.14
N ASP A 360 5.98 10.41 6.06
CA ASP A 360 6.92 9.29 5.95
C ASP A 360 8.01 9.34 7.01
N PHE A 361 8.51 10.53 7.34
CA PHE A 361 9.48 10.66 8.42
C PHE A 361 8.85 10.42 9.80
N VAL A 362 7.69 11.02 10.05
CA VAL A 362 7.01 10.93 11.36
C VAL A 362 6.50 9.50 11.61
N PHE A 363 5.94 8.88 10.59
CA PHE A 363 5.39 7.53 10.62
C PHE A 363 6.29 6.53 9.89
N ALA A 364 7.61 6.75 9.95
CA ALA A 364 8.57 5.77 9.48
C ALA A 364 8.38 4.45 10.25
N PRO A 365 8.39 3.29 9.56
CA PRO A 365 8.35 1.99 10.21
C PRO A 365 9.49 1.85 11.21
N ASP A 366 9.22 1.25 12.36
CA ASP A 366 10.29 0.93 13.31
C ASP A 366 11.29 -0.04 12.64
N PRO A 367 12.60 0.12 12.89
CA PRO A 367 13.66 -0.63 12.23
C PRO A 367 13.51 -2.16 12.35
#